data_AF-A0A3D8I2N6-F1
#
_entry.id   AF-A0A3D8I2N6-F1
#
_cell.length_a   1.000
_cell.length_b   1.000
_cell.length_c   1.000
_cell.angle_alpha   90.00
_cell.angle_beta   90.00
_cell.angle_gamma   90.00
#
_symmetry.space_group_name_H-M   'P 1'
#
loop_
_entity.id
_entity.type
_entity.pdbx_description
1 polymer ?
#
loop_
_entity_poly.entity_id
_entity_poly.type
_entity_poly.pdbx_seq_one_letter_code
_entity_poly.pdbx_strand_id
1 'polypeptide(L)'
;MRTICLYNPAAPHLNGKDIRGNKTFDIVPLYEAAKNGGGFETFYFNKPGENEPSEKLSYSAPIPNTNDMWVGTAIYTDNLATMAQESSQHVKNIVDNSFYVTMIIAFVCLIAIILFIFVFYEKIQKSIKILSHNLNILFDNLAHKDNNNHILQPTSQDELGQMGLAINENIQQTKIGLEQDAKAVEQSV
;
A
#
# COMPACT_ATOMS: atom_id res chain seq x y z
N MET A 1 44.25 -23.73 -35.50
CA MET A 1 42.93 -24.22 -35.97
C MET A 1 42.15 -23.03 -36.52
N ARG A 2 41.63 -23.12 -37.75
CA ARG A 2 40.94 -22.01 -38.44
C ARG A 2 39.46 -22.01 -38.09
N THR A 3 38.81 -20.84 -38.07
CA THR A 3 37.35 -20.72 -37.91
C THR A 3 36.80 -20.02 -39.15
N ILE A 4 36.21 -20.77 -40.08
CA ILE A 4 35.71 -20.20 -41.32
C ILE A 4 34.27 -19.73 -41.15
N CYS A 5 33.98 -18.47 -41.46
CA CYS A 5 32.60 -17.99 -41.52
C CYS A 5 31.91 -18.56 -42.76
N LEU A 6 30.96 -19.48 -42.57
CA LEU A 6 30.20 -20.04 -43.69
C LEU A 6 29.12 -19.08 -44.18
N TYR A 7 28.40 -18.45 -43.24
CA TYR A 7 27.32 -17.52 -43.55
C TYR A 7 27.07 -16.53 -42.42
N ASN A 8 27.16 -15.23 -42.72
CA ASN A 8 26.74 -14.13 -41.87
C ASN A 8 26.05 -13.05 -42.74
N PRO A 9 24.72 -12.92 -42.69
CA PRO A 9 24.00 -11.95 -43.53
C PRO A 9 24.24 -10.50 -43.09
N ALA A 10 24.56 -10.26 -41.82
CA ALA A 10 24.87 -8.92 -41.31
C ALA A 10 26.25 -8.43 -41.73
N ALA A 11 27.16 -9.35 -42.07
CA ALA A 11 28.50 -9.04 -42.56
C ALA A 11 28.92 -9.99 -43.70
N PRO A 12 28.30 -9.89 -44.88
CA PRO A 12 28.55 -10.83 -45.99
C PRO A 12 30.02 -10.88 -46.44
N HIS A 13 30.76 -9.79 -46.21
CA HIS A 13 32.19 -9.69 -46.54
C HIS A 13 33.09 -10.62 -45.71
N LEU A 14 32.58 -11.25 -44.64
CA LEU A 14 33.28 -12.26 -43.84
C LEU A 14 33.09 -13.68 -44.37
N ASN A 15 32.06 -13.93 -45.20
CA ASN A 15 31.76 -15.27 -45.71
C ASN A 15 32.96 -15.85 -46.48
N GLY A 16 33.31 -17.09 -46.19
CA GLY A 16 34.45 -17.81 -46.76
C GLY A 16 35.82 -17.45 -46.17
N LYS A 17 35.90 -16.51 -45.21
CA LYS A 17 37.16 -16.10 -44.58
C LYS A 17 37.36 -16.75 -43.22
N ASP A 18 38.63 -16.94 -42.85
CA ASP A 18 39.00 -17.25 -41.48
C ASP A 18 38.76 -16.01 -40.61
N ILE A 19 37.88 -16.15 -39.62
CA ILE A 19 37.48 -15.10 -38.70
C ILE A 19 38.13 -15.26 -37.32
N ARG A 20 39.00 -16.26 -37.14
CA ARG A 20 39.78 -16.39 -35.91
C ARG A 20 40.84 -15.28 -35.86
N GLY A 21 40.96 -14.61 -34.71
CA GLY A 21 41.91 -13.51 -34.52
C GLY A 21 41.53 -12.22 -35.25
N ASN A 22 40.24 -12.06 -35.58
CA ASN A 22 39.73 -10.79 -36.08
C ASN A 22 39.98 -9.69 -35.01
N LYS A 23 40.42 -8.50 -35.45
CA LYS A 23 40.75 -7.39 -34.56
C LYS A 23 39.53 -6.65 -34.02
N THR A 24 38.36 -6.80 -34.67
CA THR A 24 37.13 -6.08 -34.29
C THR A 24 36.19 -6.91 -33.43
N PHE A 25 36.27 -8.24 -33.49
CA PHE A 25 35.46 -9.13 -32.66
C PHE A 25 36.19 -10.45 -32.40
N ASP A 26 36.04 -11.02 -31.21
CA ASP A 26 36.58 -12.33 -30.89
C ASP A 26 35.50 -13.40 -31.04
N ILE A 27 35.75 -14.37 -31.93
CA ILE A 27 34.84 -15.50 -32.18
C ILE A 27 35.17 -16.72 -31.30
N VAL A 28 36.33 -16.72 -30.62
CA VAL A 28 36.82 -17.87 -29.86
C VAL A 28 35.86 -18.27 -28.73
N PRO A 29 35.30 -17.36 -27.91
CA PRO A 29 34.35 -17.74 -26.86
C PRO A 29 33.13 -18.47 -27.41
N LEU A 30 32.56 -18.00 -28.52
CA LEU A 30 31.40 -18.65 -29.16
C LEU A 30 31.73 -20.05 -29.67
N TYR A 31 32.94 -20.23 -30.22
CA TYR A 31 33.40 -21.56 -30.64
C TYR A 31 33.52 -22.52 -29.45
N GLU A 32 34.12 -22.09 -28.34
CA GLU A 32 34.26 -22.92 -27.13
C GLU A 32 32.89 -23.26 -26.53
N ALA A 33 31.97 -22.29 -26.47
CA ALA A 33 30.58 -22.52 -26.04
C ALA A 33 29.88 -23.56 -26.91
N ALA A 34 30.04 -23.50 -28.24
CA ALA A 34 29.49 -24.51 -29.14
C ALA A 34 30.13 -25.89 -28.94
N LYS A 35 31.45 -25.98 -28.74
CA LYS A 35 32.12 -27.27 -28.46
C LYS A 35 31.61 -27.94 -27.19
N ASN A 36 31.25 -27.14 -26.18
CA ASN A 36 30.75 -27.63 -24.90
C ASN A 36 29.26 -27.99 -24.91
N GLY A 37 28.64 -28.10 -26.10
CA GLY A 37 27.26 -28.52 -26.28
C GLY A 37 26.25 -27.39 -26.38
N GLY A 38 26.71 -26.13 -26.30
CA GLY A 38 25.86 -24.95 -26.34
C GLY A 38 26.19 -23.98 -25.20
N GLY A 39 26.16 -22.68 -25.49
CA GLY A 39 26.38 -21.67 -24.45
C GLY A 39 26.09 -20.25 -24.90
N PHE A 40 25.99 -19.37 -23.91
CA PHE A 40 25.81 -17.93 -24.11
C PHE A 40 27.12 -17.19 -23.96
N GLU A 41 27.38 -16.26 -24.87
CA GLU A 41 28.55 -15.39 -24.84
C GLU A 41 28.17 -13.96 -25.26
N THR A 42 28.77 -12.96 -24.61
CA THR A 42 28.64 -11.57 -25.02
C THR A 42 29.85 -11.15 -25.84
N PHE A 43 29.60 -10.45 -26.94
CA PHE A 43 30.65 -9.90 -27.79
C PHE A 43 30.18 -8.65 -28.52
N TYR A 44 31.12 -7.88 -29.04
CA TYR A 44 30.83 -6.64 -29.75
C TYR A 44 30.80 -6.89 -31.26
N PHE A 45 29.77 -6.37 -31.94
CA PHE A 45 29.65 -6.48 -33.38
C PHE A 45 28.82 -5.31 -33.94
N ASN A 46 29.08 -4.94 -35.18
CA ASN A 46 28.39 -3.83 -35.81
C ASN A 46 26.97 -4.21 -36.22
N LYS A 47 26.00 -3.32 -35.98
CA LYS A 47 24.67 -3.45 -36.57
C LYS A 47 24.74 -3.38 -38.10
N PRO A 48 23.83 -4.04 -38.84
CA PRO A 48 23.80 -3.95 -40.30
C PRO A 48 23.73 -2.48 -40.77
N GLY A 49 24.77 -2.03 -41.48
CA GLY A 49 24.87 -0.66 -41.98
C GLY A 49 25.55 0.34 -41.02
N GLU A 50 25.90 -0.06 -39.81
CA GLU A 50 26.61 0.77 -38.84
C GLU A 50 28.11 0.43 -38.76
N ASN A 51 28.94 1.42 -38.44
CA ASN A 51 30.40 1.25 -38.32
C ASN A 51 30.87 1.13 -36.86
N GLU A 52 30.02 1.50 -35.91
CA GLU A 52 30.31 1.38 -34.48
C GLU A 52 29.85 0.01 -33.95
N PRO A 53 30.69 -0.70 -33.20
CA PRO A 53 30.31 -1.97 -32.61
C PRO A 53 29.33 -1.76 -31.45
N SER A 54 28.28 -2.57 -31.41
CA SER A 54 27.33 -2.65 -30.29
C SER A 54 27.47 -3.99 -29.58
N GLU A 55 27.19 -4.02 -28.28
CA GLU A 55 27.20 -5.27 -27.52
C GLU A 55 26.07 -6.21 -28.00
N LYS A 56 26.39 -7.49 -28.13
CA LYS A 56 25.48 -8.57 -28.50
C LYS A 56 25.58 -9.71 -27.52
N LEU A 57 24.42 -10.26 -27.14
CA LEU A 57 24.33 -11.55 -26.46
C LEU A 57 24.05 -12.63 -27.52
N SER A 58 24.94 -13.61 -27.62
CA SER A 58 24.82 -14.73 -28.55
C SER A 58 24.63 -16.05 -27.83
N TYR A 59 23.86 -16.94 -28.44
CA TYR A 59 23.89 -18.36 -28.13
C TYR A 59 24.49 -19.12 -29.31
N SER A 60 25.49 -19.97 -29.04
CA SER A 60 26.19 -20.78 -30.03
C SER A 60 26.15 -22.25 -29.67
N ALA A 61 25.82 -23.11 -30.64
CA ALA A 61 25.65 -24.55 -30.45
C ALA A 61 26.20 -25.34 -31.65
N PRO A 62 26.66 -26.59 -31.43
CA PRO A 62 27.16 -27.43 -32.51
C PRO A 62 26.00 -27.92 -33.38
N ILE A 63 26.25 -28.13 -34.67
CA ILE A 63 25.29 -28.77 -35.58
C ILE A 63 25.59 -30.28 -35.58
N PRO A 64 24.70 -31.15 -35.07
CA PRO A 64 24.94 -32.58 -35.01
C PRO A 64 25.20 -33.18 -36.40
N ASN A 65 26.02 -34.24 -36.44
CA ASN A 65 26.36 -34.97 -37.67
C ASN A 65 27.06 -34.11 -38.75
N THR A 66 27.83 -33.11 -38.34
CA THR A 66 28.66 -32.29 -39.24
C THR A 66 30.12 -32.31 -38.82
N ASN A 67 31.02 -31.88 -39.73
CA ASN A 67 32.44 -31.76 -39.46
C ASN A 67 32.75 -30.45 -38.71
N ASP A 68 32.46 -30.43 -37.40
CA ASP A 68 32.71 -29.29 -36.49
C ASP A 68 31.98 -27.99 -36.87
N MET A 69 30.84 -28.08 -37.55
CA MET A 69 30.01 -26.90 -37.81
C MET A 69 29.22 -26.52 -36.57
N TRP A 70 29.07 -25.22 -36.37
CA TRP A 70 28.27 -24.66 -35.29
C TRP A 70 27.46 -23.48 -35.82
N VAL A 71 26.36 -23.19 -35.13
CA VAL A 71 25.47 -22.09 -35.45
C VAL A 71 25.37 -21.17 -34.24
N GLY A 72 25.40 -19.86 -34.49
CA GLY A 72 25.15 -18.84 -33.49
C GLY A 72 23.94 -18.00 -33.87
N THR A 73 23.12 -17.64 -32.89
CA THR A 73 22.13 -16.56 -32.98
C THR A 73 22.45 -15.49 -31.95
N ALA A 74 22.12 -14.23 -32.22
CA ALA A 74 22.47 -13.13 -31.32
C ALA A 74 21.49 -11.96 -31.42
N ILE A 75 21.30 -11.28 -30.29
CA ILE A 75 20.54 -10.03 -30.18
C ILE A 75 21.45 -8.90 -29.69
N TYR A 76 21.21 -7.68 -30.17
CA TYR A 76 21.87 -6.48 -29.63
C TYR A 76 21.24 -6.13 -28.28
N THR A 77 22.08 -5.88 -27.26
CA THR A 77 21.63 -5.64 -25.87
C THR A 77 21.49 -4.18 -25.51
N ASP A 78 22.00 -3.28 -26.35
CA ASP A 78 21.98 -1.83 -26.15
C ASP A 78 20.57 -1.25 -26.00
N ASN A 79 19.62 -1.71 -26.83
CA ASN A 79 18.22 -1.28 -26.73
C ASN A 79 17.44 -2.03 -25.64
N LEU A 80 17.93 -3.17 -25.17
CA LEU A 80 17.25 -3.96 -24.15
C LEU A 80 17.24 -3.23 -22.80
N ALA A 81 18.34 -2.56 -22.46
CA ALA A 81 18.43 -1.73 -21.26
C ALA A 81 17.44 -0.56 -21.31
N THR A 82 17.33 0.14 -22.44
CA THR A 82 16.39 1.25 -22.62
C THR A 82 14.94 0.78 -22.53
N MET A 83 14.57 -0.31 -23.22
CA MET A 83 13.22 -0.87 -23.16
C MET A 83 12.86 -1.36 -21.75
N ALA A 84 13.81 -2.01 -21.06
CA ALA A 84 13.63 -2.42 -19.67
C ALA A 84 13.47 -1.22 -18.74
N GLN A 85 14.21 -0.13 -18.97
CA GLN A 85 14.13 1.10 -18.19
C GLN A 85 12.82 1.86 -18.42
N GLU A 86 12.35 1.98 -19.66
CA GLU A 86 11.06 2.60 -20.00
C GLU A 86 9.89 1.86 -19.35
N SER A 87 9.87 0.52 -19.48
CA SER A 87 8.90 -0.33 -18.80
C SER A 87 8.95 -0.16 -17.28
N SER A 88 10.16 -0.14 -16.71
CA SER A 88 10.37 0.07 -15.28
C SER A 88 9.89 1.44 -14.81
N GLN A 89 10.08 2.49 -15.61
CA GLN A 89 9.64 3.84 -15.27
C GLN A 89 8.12 3.96 -15.29
N HIS A 90 7.45 3.31 -16.24
CA HIS A 90 5.99 3.28 -16.28
C HIS A 90 5.41 2.59 -15.04
N VAL A 91 5.99 1.45 -14.64
CA VAL A 91 5.61 0.75 -13.42
C VAL A 91 5.87 1.61 -12.17
N LYS A 92 7.05 2.25 -12.08
CA LYS A 92 7.37 3.17 -10.96
C LYS A 92 6.34 4.29 -10.84
N ASN A 93 6.00 4.95 -11.94
CA ASN A 93 5.03 6.05 -11.93
C ASN A 93 3.64 5.58 -11.45
N ILE A 94 3.21 4.38 -11.84
CA ILE A 94 1.95 3.80 -11.37
C ILE A 94 2.01 3.53 -9.86
N VAL A 95 3.11 2.95 -9.38
CA VAL A 95 3.32 2.65 -7.96
C VAL A 95 3.35 3.93 -7.12
N ASP A 96 4.12 4.93 -7.55
CA ASP A 96 4.25 6.21 -6.86
C ASP A 96 2.91 6.94 -6.80
N ASN A 97 2.18 7.02 -7.92
CA ASN A 97 0.86 7.65 -7.95
C ASN A 97 -0.13 6.91 -7.02
N SER A 98 -0.12 5.57 -7.03
CA SER A 98 -0.96 4.77 -6.14
C SER A 98 -0.62 4.98 -4.67
N PHE A 99 0.66 5.13 -4.35
CA PHE A 99 1.13 5.44 -3.01
C PHE A 99 0.63 6.81 -2.54
N TYR A 100 0.78 7.86 -3.36
CA TYR A 100 0.29 9.21 -3.04
C TYR A 100 -1.22 9.24 -2.82
N VAL A 101 -2.00 8.60 -3.69
CA VAL A 101 -3.47 8.54 -3.55
C VAL A 101 -3.86 7.82 -2.25
N THR A 102 -3.22 6.68 -1.95
CA THR A 102 -3.49 5.92 -0.72
C THR A 102 -3.13 6.73 0.53
N MET A 103 -2.02 7.47 0.51
CA MET A 103 -1.59 8.33 1.60
C MET A 103 -2.60 9.45 1.88
N ILE A 104 -3.14 10.08 0.83
CA ILE A 104 -4.17 11.12 0.96
C ILE A 104 -5.45 10.55 1.57
N ILE A 105 -5.91 9.39 1.07
CA ILE A 105 -7.11 8.72 1.60
C ILE A 105 -6.91 8.38 3.08
N ALA A 106 -5.76 7.81 3.45
CA ALA A 106 -5.44 7.49 4.83
C ALA A 106 -5.46 8.73 5.74
N PHE A 107 -4.92 9.85 5.27
CA PHE A 107 -4.93 11.12 6.01
C PHE A 107 -6.35 11.69 6.20
N VAL A 108 -7.18 11.64 5.15
CA VAL A 108 -8.58 12.06 5.23
C VAL A 108 -9.36 11.16 6.21
N CYS A 109 -9.16 9.85 6.15
CA CYS A 109 -9.76 8.91 7.10
C CYS A 109 -9.32 9.20 8.55
N LEU A 110 -8.04 9.51 8.76
CA LEU A 110 -7.52 9.88 10.09
C LEU A 110 -8.24 11.12 10.64
N ILE A 111 -8.37 12.18 9.84
CA ILE A 111 -9.08 13.40 10.23
C ILE A 111 -10.55 13.10 10.53
N ALA A 112 -11.21 12.29 9.70
CA ALA A 112 -12.60 11.92 9.90
C ALA A 112 -12.80 11.14 11.22
N ILE A 113 -11.88 10.23 11.56
CA ILE A 113 -11.91 9.49 12.83
C ILE A 113 -11.73 10.43 14.01
N ILE A 114 -10.78 11.38 13.94
CA ILE A 114 -10.56 12.37 15.01
C ILE A 114 -11.81 13.22 15.24
N LEU A 115 -12.44 13.70 14.15
CA LEU A 115 -13.66 14.50 14.24
C LEU A 115 -14.83 13.68 14.81
N PHE A 116 -14.96 12.43 14.39
CA PHE A 116 -15.97 11.51 14.93
C PHE A 116 -15.78 11.31 16.45
N ILE A 117 -14.55 11.02 16.89
CA ILE A 117 -14.21 10.88 18.31
C ILE A 117 -14.55 12.15 19.08
N PHE A 118 -14.23 13.32 18.54
CA PHE A 118 -14.52 14.60 19.20
C PHE A 118 -16.03 14.83 19.39
N VAL A 119 -16.83 14.61 18.35
CA VAL A 119 -18.30 14.74 18.42
C VAL A 119 -18.89 13.72 19.42
N PHE A 120 -18.39 12.49 19.39
CA PHE A 120 -18.85 11.43 20.29
C PHE A 120 -18.48 11.72 21.75
N TYR A 121 -17.26 12.21 21.99
CA TYR A 121 -16.78 12.61 23.31
C TYR A 121 -17.63 13.73 23.91
N GLU A 122 -17.92 14.79 23.15
CA GLU A 122 -18.78 15.90 23.61
C GLU A 122 -20.19 15.42 23.97
N LYS A 123 -20.79 14.54 23.16
CA LYS A 123 -22.13 13.98 23.44
C LYS A 123 -22.16 13.15 24.72
N ILE A 124 -21.22 12.22 24.88
CA ILE A 124 -21.12 11.39 26.09
C ILE A 124 -20.88 12.26 27.31
N GLN A 125 -19.92 13.19 27.25
CA GLN A 125 -19.56 14.02 28.38
C GLN A 125 -20.74 14.89 28.83
N LYS A 126 -21.52 15.43 27.89
CA LYS A 126 -22.74 16.19 28.21
C LYS A 126 -23.79 15.31 28.90
N SER A 127 -24.05 14.11 28.37
CA SER A 127 -25.01 13.17 28.97
C SER A 127 -24.59 12.72 30.37
N ILE A 128 -23.31 12.38 30.57
CA ILE A 128 -22.76 12.00 31.89
C ILE A 128 -22.87 13.15 32.90
N LYS A 129 -22.60 14.40 32.49
CA LYS A 129 -22.75 15.57 33.36
C LYS A 129 -24.20 15.79 33.81
N ILE A 130 -25.17 15.66 32.90
CA ILE A 130 -26.59 15.76 33.24
C ILE A 130 -26.98 14.67 34.23
N LEU A 131 -26.56 13.43 33.96
CA LEU A 131 -26.83 12.29 34.83
C LEU A 131 -26.26 12.50 36.24
N SER A 132 -25.00 12.91 36.32
CA SER A 132 -24.32 13.18 37.60
C SER A 132 -24.99 14.32 38.37
N HIS A 133 -25.37 15.41 37.69
CA HIS A 133 -26.09 16.53 38.29
C HIS A 133 -27.44 16.09 38.88
N ASN A 134 -28.23 15.34 38.11
CA ASN A 134 -29.55 14.87 38.56
C ASN A 134 -29.44 13.83 39.68
N LEU A 135 -28.44 12.94 39.65
CA LEU A 135 -28.19 12.00 40.74
C LEU A 135 -27.82 12.73 42.04
N ASN A 136 -27.01 13.79 41.97
CA ASN A 136 -26.70 14.60 43.15
C ASN A 136 -27.95 15.27 43.71
N ILE A 137 -28.84 15.80 42.84
CA ILE A 137 -30.15 16.30 43.26
C ILE A 137 -30.96 15.21 43.97
N LEU A 138 -31.03 14.00 43.41
CA LEU A 138 -31.75 12.88 44.04
C LEU A 138 -31.21 12.59 45.44
N PHE A 139 -29.89 12.48 45.59
CA PHE A 139 -29.26 12.21 46.89
C PHE A 139 -29.42 13.34 47.89
N ASP A 140 -29.36 14.60 47.45
CA ASP A 140 -29.60 15.75 48.33
C ASP A 140 -31.04 15.77 48.84
N ASN A 141 -32.03 15.44 47.99
CA ASN A 141 -33.43 15.31 48.42
C ASN A 141 -33.60 14.20 49.47
N LEU A 142 -33.01 13.01 49.25
CA LEU A 142 -33.04 11.91 50.22
C LEU A 142 -32.36 12.28 51.54
N ALA A 143 -31.29 13.07 51.48
CA ALA A 143 -30.59 13.60 52.65
C ALA A 143 -31.32 14.78 53.32
N HIS A 144 -32.54 15.12 52.88
CA HIS A 144 -33.34 16.24 53.37
C HIS A 144 -32.60 17.59 53.34
N LYS A 145 -31.67 17.75 52.40
CA LYS A 145 -31.03 19.04 52.16
C LYS A 145 -31.97 19.87 51.31
N ASP A 146 -32.23 21.09 51.76
CA ASP A 146 -32.94 22.06 50.93
C ASP A 146 -32.07 22.39 49.71
N ASN A 147 -32.49 21.89 48.55
CA ASN A 147 -31.79 22.10 47.30
C ASN A 147 -32.77 22.63 46.24
N ASN A 148 -32.69 23.94 45.99
CA ASN A 148 -33.44 24.63 44.95
C ASN A 148 -32.91 24.35 43.52
N ASN A 149 -31.98 23.42 43.35
CA ASN A 149 -31.45 23.06 42.04
C ASN A 149 -32.53 22.39 41.17
N HIS A 150 -32.65 22.88 39.94
CA HIS A 150 -33.56 22.33 38.95
C HIS A 150 -33.00 21.07 38.30
N ILE A 151 -33.90 20.11 38.05
CA ILE A 151 -33.61 18.90 37.29
C ILE A 151 -33.27 19.28 35.85
N LEU A 152 -32.14 18.78 35.34
CA LEU A 152 -31.77 18.96 33.94
C LEU A 152 -32.45 17.90 33.08
N GLN A 153 -32.93 18.30 31.90
CA GLN A 153 -33.56 17.35 30.97
C GLN A 153 -32.49 16.61 30.16
N PRO A 154 -32.57 15.27 30.06
CA PRO A 154 -31.70 14.49 29.20
C PRO A 154 -31.83 14.95 27.75
N THR A 155 -30.70 15.17 27.09
CA THR A 155 -30.68 15.58 25.68
C THR A 155 -30.45 14.42 24.72
N SER A 156 -30.08 13.24 25.23
CA SER A 156 -29.83 12.06 24.41
C SER A 156 -31.10 11.21 24.23
N GLN A 157 -31.17 10.48 23.11
CA GLN A 157 -32.24 9.52 22.82
C GLN A 157 -31.78 8.07 22.94
N ASP A 158 -30.52 7.86 23.34
CA ASP A 158 -29.92 6.55 23.59
C ASP A 158 -30.25 6.04 25.02
N GLU A 159 -29.59 4.96 25.43
CA GLU A 159 -29.76 4.35 26.76
C GLU A 159 -29.41 5.32 27.90
N LEU A 160 -28.45 6.24 27.70
CA LEU A 160 -28.12 7.26 28.71
C LEU A 160 -29.24 8.29 28.84
N GLY A 161 -29.91 8.61 27.74
CA GLY A 161 -31.13 9.41 27.73
C GLY A 161 -32.25 8.77 28.55
N GLN A 162 -32.50 7.48 28.31
CA GLN A 162 -33.52 6.70 29.04
C GLN A 162 -33.21 6.62 30.54
N MET A 163 -31.94 6.38 30.90
CA MET A 163 -31.49 6.42 32.30
C MET A 163 -31.75 7.79 32.94
N GLY A 164 -31.43 8.87 32.23
CA GLY A 164 -31.69 10.23 32.72
C GLY A 164 -33.18 10.49 32.96
N LEU A 165 -34.07 9.99 32.10
CA LEU A 165 -35.52 10.12 32.29
C LEU A 165 -36.01 9.34 33.51
N ALA A 166 -35.53 8.10 33.67
CA ALA A 166 -35.85 7.30 34.84
C ALA A 166 -35.40 7.96 36.15
N ILE A 167 -34.22 8.59 36.18
CA ILE A 167 -33.75 9.34 37.35
C ILE A 167 -34.63 10.57 37.60
N ASN A 168 -35.01 11.30 36.56
CA ASN A 168 -35.90 12.45 36.69
C ASN A 168 -37.25 12.06 37.30
N GLU A 169 -37.83 10.94 36.85
CA GLU A 169 -39.06 10.39 37.42
C GLU A 169 -38.86 10.01 38.90
N ASN A 170 -37.76 9.34 39.25
CA ASN A 170 -37.46 8.99 40.64
C ASN A 170 -37.32 10.23 41.54
N ILE A 171 -36.67 11.31 41.07
CA ILE A 171 -36.59 12.56 41.85
C ILE A 171 -37.98 13.11 42.16
N GLN A 172 -38.90 13.10 41.18
CA GLN A 172 -40.28 13.56 41.37
C GLN A 172 -41.01 12.70 42.41
N GLN A 173 -40.92 11.37 42.28
CA GLN A 173 -41.57 10.45 43.23
C GLN A 173 -41.01 10.59 44.64
N THR A 174 -39.70 10.75 44.80
CA THR A 174 -39.08 11.00 46.12
C THR A 174 -39.58 12.29 46.75
N LYS A 175 -39.67 13.40 46.00
CA LYS A 175 -40.21 14.66 46.52
C LYS A 175 -41.65 14.51 46.99
N ILE A 176 -42.50 13.86 46.18
CA ILE A 176 -43.90 13.61 46.53
C ILE A 176 -44.00 12.77 47.82
N GLY A 177 -43.21 11.70 47.94
CA GLY A 177 -43.20 10.86 49.14
C GLY A 177 -42.79 11.62 50.40
N LEU A 178 -41.71 12.42 50.32
CA LEU A 178 -41.25 13.25 51.45
C LEU A 178 -42.30 14.29 51.89
N GLU A 179 -43.00 14.92 50.95
CA GLU A 179 -44.09 15.86 51.26
C GLU A 179 -45.28 15.16 51.92
N GLN A 180 -45.61 13.93 51.52
CA GLN A 180 -46.67 13.13 52.13
C GLN A 180 -46.30 12.71 53.56
N ASP A 181 -45.06 12.26 53.77
CA ASP A 181 -44.55 11.88 55.09
C ASP A 181 -44.57 13.08 56.04
N ALA A 182 -44.10 14.26 55.60
CA ALA A 182 -44.14 15.48 56.39
C ALA A 182 -45.58 15.85 56.83
N LYS A 183 -46.56 15.77 55.92
CA LYS A 183 -47.98 16.02 56.24
C LYS A 183 -48.55 14.99 57.22
N ALA A 184 -48.18 13.72 57.08
CA ALA A 184 -48.66 12.67 57.99
C ALA A 184 -48.14 12.87 59.43
N VAL A 185 -46.90 13.36 59.57
CA VAL A 185 -46.34 13.75 60.89
C VAL A 185 -47.12 14.92 61.48
N GLU A 186 -47.40 15.98 60.71
CA GLU A 186 -48.16 17.15 61.18
C GLU A 186 -49.59 16.80 61.63
N GLN A 187 -50.24 15.82 60.99
CA GLN A 187 -51.60 15.37 61.36
C GLN A 187 -51.64 14.43 62.57
N SER A 188 -50.48 13.94 63.01
CA SER A 188 -50.35 12.98 64.12
C SER A 188 -49.92 13.62 65.44
N VAL A 189 -49.68 14.94 65.46
CA VAL A 189 -49.31 15.76 66.63
C VAL A 189 -50.49 16.63 67.04
#